data_AF-A0A127B8E7-F1
#
_entry.id   AF-A0A127B8E7-F1
#
_cell.length_a   1.000
_cell.length_b   1.000
_cell.length_c   1.000
_cell.angle_alpha   90.00
_cell.angle_beta   90.00
_cell.angle_gamma   90.00
#
_symmetry.space_group_name_H-M   'P 1'
#
loop_
_entity.id
_entity.type
_entity.pdbx_description
1 polymer ?
#
loop_
_entity_poly.entity_id
_entity_poly.type
_entity_poly.pdbx_seq_one_letter_code
_entity_poly.pdbx_strand_id
1 'polypeptide(L)'
;MFRRLSSIPSLEVLGDVSRLVGPLREGDLLGVIATDQLAYSYALSTAVESVGRAYYMDVSSRIPPVSGEVLFGRVYSMEEVLSGLDYVEDGSLVVVGSLNVLEPSKGDILKVKRIADRKGLYMMFVVEEPSLNELDLLSEAKRLFIVPEVFEQLLVLRISYYRGKYRLSLSVLRTYPDNLRALGEHEIQIKEEALFPSRGGQPQE
;
A
#
# COMPACT_ATOMS: atom_id res chain seq x y z
N MET A 1 -20.77 -15.31 4.80
CA MET A 1 -20.87 -14.86 6.20
C MET A 1 -21.25 -13.39 6.17
N PHE A 2 -22.31 -12.97 6.86
CA PHE A 2 -22.69 -11.56 6.92
C PHE A 2 -22.01 -10.90 8.13
N ARG A 3 -21.41 -9.71 7.95
CA ARG A 3 -20.74 -8.95 9.02
C ARG A 3 -21.24 -7.52 9.07
N ARG A 4 -21.24 -6.92 10.26
CA ARG A 4 -21.63 -5.51 10.46
C ARG A 4 -20.45 -4.60 10.10
N LEU A 5 -20.61 -3.77 9.07
CA LEU A 5 -19.53 -2.91 8.59
C LEU A 5 -19.18 -1.75 9.53
N SER A 6 -20.12 -1.32 10.38
CA SER A 6 -19.96 -0.13 11.24
C SER A 6 -19.06 -0.33 12.47
N SER A 7 -18.48 -1.52 12.65
CA SER A 7 -17.66 -1.88 13.82
C SER A 7 -16.40 -2.63 13.44
N ILE A 8 -15.98 -2.56 12.17
CA ILE A 8 -14.76 -3.22 11.71
C ILE A 8 -13.58 -2.35 12.16
N PRO A 9 -12.57 -2.92 12.86
CA PRO A 9 -11.34 -2.22 13.17
C PRO A 9 -10.69 -1.64 11.91
N SER A 10 -9.99 -0.51 12.05
CA SER A 10 -9.39 0.18 10.92
C SER A 10 -8.04 0.79 11.28
N LEU A 11 -7.13 0.85 10.30
CA LEU A 11 -5.74 1.28 10.45
C LEU A 11 -5.40 2.40 9.45
N GLU A 12 -4.71 3.44 9.91
CA GLU A 12 -4.21 4.54 9.06
C GLU A 12 -2.89 4.16 8.37
N VAL A 13 -2.97 3.30 7.34
CA VAL A 13 -1.79 2.70 6.66
C VAL A 13 -0.95 3.71 5.88
N LEU A 14 -1.49 4.86 5.46
CA LEU A 14 -0.75 5.82 4.63
C LEU A 14 -0.75 7.24 5.23
N GLY A 15 -0.78 7.36 6.55
CA GLY A 15 -0.59 8.63 7.25
C GLY A 15 -1.55 9.72 6.76
N ASP A 16 -1.02 10.84 6.23
CA ASP A 16 -1.85 11.93 5.71
C ASP A 16 -2.76 11.51 4.55
N VAL A 17 -2.36 10.53 3.74
CA VAL A 17 -3.24 9.96 2.69
C VAL A 17 -4.44 9.27 3.34
N SER A 18 -4.25 8.52 4.44
CA SER A 18 -5.36 7.86 5.15
C SER A 18 -6.37 8.85 5.73
N ARG A 19 -5.97 10.08 6.07
CA ARG A 19 -6.90 11.14 6.50
C ARG A 19 -7.83 11.58 5.37
N LEU A 20 -7.35 11.52 4.13
CA LEU A 20 -8.11 11.87 2.95
C LEU A 20 -8.95 10.69 2.43
N VAL A 21 -8.36 9.50 2.28
CA VAL A 21 -9.00 8.33 1.66
C VAL A 21 -9.70 7.41 2.65
N GLY A 22 -9.52 7.64 3.95
CA GLY A 22 -10.03 6.83 5.04
C GLY A 22 -9.04 5.73 5.46
N PRO A 23 -9.14 5.24 6.72
CA PRO A 23 -8.31 4.14 7.18
C PRO A 23 -8.70 2.83 6.48
N LEU A 24 -7.73 1.93 6.31
CA LEU A 24 -7.97 0.58 5.78
C LEU A 24 -8.65 -0.27 6.85
N ARG A 25 -9.74 -0.95 6.50
CA ARG A 25 -10.47 -1.80 7.46
C ARG A 25 -9.89 -3.21 7.52
N GLU A 26 -10.11 -3.87 8.64
CA GLU A 26 -9.66 -5.24 8.88
C GLU A 26 -10.22 -6.22 7.83
N GLY A 27 -9.33 -7.00 7.23
CA GLY A 27 -9.65 -7.99 6.18
C GLY A 27 -9.72 -7.41 4.76
N ASP A 28 -9.55 -6.11 4.60
CA ASP A 28 -9.63 -5.43 3.29
C ASP A 28 -8.25 -5.27 2.63
N LEU A 29 -8.26 -5.01 1.32
CA LEU A 29 -7.06 -4.83 0.51
C LEU A 29 -6.96 -3.39 0.00
N LEU A 30 -5.75 -2.85 0.11
CA LEU A 30 -5.33 -1.59 -0.48
C LEU A 30 -4.35 -1.88 -1.62
N GLY A 31 -4.63 -1.37 -2.82
CA GLY A 31 -3.70 -1.39 -3.95
C GLY A 31 -3.10 0.00 -4.17
N VAL A 32 -1.78 0.06 -4.29
CA VAL A 32 -1.00 1.27 -4.51
C VAL A 32 -0.17 1.12 -5.77
N ILE A 33 -0.34 2.05 -6.71
CA ILE A 33 0.52 2.20 -7.89
C ILE A 33 1.47 3.36 -7.60
N ALA A 34 2.74 3.06 -7.34
CA ALA A 34 3.78 4.06 -7.21
C ALA A 34 4.39 4.34 -8.59
N THR A 35 4.46 5.60 -9.01
CA THR A 35 5.03 5.97 -10.31
C THR A 35 6.55 6.05 -10.31
N ASP A 36 7.17 6.01 -9.13
CA ASP A 36 8.62 6.14 -8.96
C ASP A 36 9.06 5.54 -7.61
N GLN A 37 10.38 5.45 -7.43
CA GLN A 37 10.99 4.89 -6.21
C GLN A 37 10.72 5.71 -4.96
N LEU A 38 10.54 7.03 -5.06
CA LEU A 38 10.22 7.87 -3.91
C LEU A 38 8.79 7.60 -3.45
N ALA A 39 7.82 7.53 -4.37
CA ALA A 39 6.44 7.18 -4.08
C ALA A 39 6.34 5.77 -3.49
N TYR A 40 7.14 4.82 -4.00
CA TYR A 40 7.21 3.46 -3.45
C TYR A 40 7.73 3.45 -2.02
N SER A 41 8.87 4.13 -1.79
CA SER A 41 9.48 4.26 -0.47
C SER A 41 8.55 4.97 0.52
N TYR A 42 7.85 6.01 0.08
CA TYR A 42 6.85 6.73 0.88
C TYR A 42 5.71 5.82 1.30
N ALA A 43 5.12 5.06 0.37
CA ALA A 43 4.04 4.14 0.69
C ALA A 43 4.47 3.09 1.72
N LEU A 44 5.63 2.47 1.52
CA LEU A 44 6.14 1.42 2.40
C LEU A 44 6.54 1.97 3.78
N SER A 45 7.27 3.08 3.84
CA SER A 45 7.67 3.69 5.13
C SER A 45 6.46 4.10 5.95
N THR A 46 5.49 4.79 5.34
CA THR A 46 4.28 5.23 6.04
C THR A 46 3.45 4.04 6.53
N ALA A 47 3.35 2.97 5.73
CA ALA A 47 2.67 1.74 6.14
C ALA A 47 3.34 1.07 7.33
N VAL A 48 4.67 0.92 7.31
CA VAL A 48 5.39 0.33 8.44
C VAL A 48 5.27 1.19 9.69
N GLU A 49 5.39 2.52 9.58
CA GLU A 49 5.29 3.44 10.71
C GLU A 49 3.90 3.51 11.34
N SER A 50 2.86 3.08 10.61
CA SER A 50 1.49 3.01 11.15
C SER A 50 1.31 1.96 12.24
N VAL A 51 2.26 1.02 12.37
CA VAL A 51 2.21 -0.11 13.31
C VAL A 51 3.55 -0.33 14.00
N GLY A 52 3.53 -1.01 15.16
CA GLY A 52 4.78 -1.42 15.82
C GLY A 52 5.52 -2.54 15.07
N ARG A 53 4.77 -3.41 14.37
CA ARG A 53 5.27 -4.55 13.61
C ARG A 53 4.49 -4.71 12.30
N ALA A 54 5.22 -4.82 11.19
CA ALA A 54 4.64 -5.09 9.87
C ALA A 54 5.33 -6.29 9.20
N TYR A 55 4.57 -7.06 8.42
CA TYR A 55 5.11 -8.12 7.57
C TYR A 55 5.28 -7.58 6.16
N TYR A 56 6.48 -7.69 5.59
CA TYR A 56 6.76 -7.21 4.25
C TYR A 56 7.28 -8.34 3.38
N MET A 57 6.59 -8.60 2.27
CA MET A 57 6.97 -9.61 1.29
C MET A 57 7.27 -8.93 -0.05
N ASP A 58 8.45 -9.19 -0.61
CA ASP A 58 8.85 -8.61 -1.90
C ASP A 58 9.92 -9.49 -2.57
N VAL A 59 10.05 -9.36 -3.89
CA VAL A 59 11.15 -9.93 -4.68
C VAL A 59 12.48 -9.23 -4.39
N SER A 60 12.42 -7.99 -3.93
CA SER A 60 13.55 -7.08 -3.71
C SER A 60 13.68 -6.71 -2.24
N SER A 61 14.91 -6.59 -1.74
CA SER A 61 15.16 -6.14 -0.35
C SER A 61 15.15 -4.61 -0.22
N ARG A 62 14.23 -3.94 -0.92
CA ARG A 62 14.07 -2.48 -0.90
C ARG A 62 13.30 -2.06 0.36
N ILE A 63 13.95 -2.24 1.51
CA ILE A 63 13.40 -1.82 2.81
C ILE A 63 13.95 -0.43 3.12
N PRO A 64 13.11 0.62 3.16
CA PRO A 64 13.54 1.93 3.62
C PRO A 64 13.94 1.85 5.10
N PRO A 65 14.84 2.73 5.57
CA PRO A 65 15.14 2.82 6.99
C PRO A 65 13.87 3.24 7.74
N VAL A 66 13.28 2.33 8.51
CA VAL A 66 12.01 2.54 9.23
C VAL A 66 12.24 2.38 10.72
N SER A 67 11.41 3.06 11.51
CA SER A 67 11.50 3.04 12.98
C SER A 67 10.82 1.82 13.62
N GLY A 68 9.92 1.13 12.89
CA GLY A 68 9.19 -0.05 13.36
C GLY A 68 9.89 -1.38 13.08
N GLU A 69 9.36 -2.48 13.63
CA GLU A 69 9.82 -3.84 13.35
C GLU A 69 9.26 -4.33 12.01
N VAL A 70 10.12 -4.58 11.02
CA VAL A 70 9.72 -5.19 9.74
C VAL A 70 10.19 -6.63 9.67
N LEU A 71 9.24 -7.55 9.62
CA LEU A 71 9.50 -8.96 9.33
C LEU A 71 9.46 -9.16 7.82
N PHE A 72 10.65 -9.27 7.23
CA PHE A 72 10.81 -9.41 5.79
C PHE A 72 10.81 -10.87 5.33
N GLY A 73 9.97 -11.19 4.34
CA GLY A 73 9.98 -12.44 3.61
C GLY A 73 10.32 -12.21 2.14
N ARG A 74 11.41 -12.79 1.64
CA ARG A 74 11.69 -12.73 0.21
C ARG A 74 10.80 -13.74 -0.51
N VAL A 75 10.10 -13.27 -1.54
CA VAL A 75 9.18 -14.08 -2.35
C VAL A 75 9.49 -13.93 -3.83
N TYR A 76 9.23 -14.98 -4.62
CA TYR A 76 9.44 -14.99 -6.07
C TYR A 76 8.18 -15.45 -6.84
N SER A 77 7.11 -15.79 -6.14
CA SER A 77 5.82 -16.18 -6.73
C SER A 77 4.65 -15.90 -5.79
N MET A 78 3.43 -15.90 -6.33
CA MET A 78 2.22 -15.83 -5.51
C MET A 78 2.02 -17.04 -4.59
N GLU A 79 2.55 -18.22 -4.94
CA GLU A 79 2.51 -19.40 -4.07
C GLU A 79 3.31 -19.17 -2.79
N GLU A 80 4.49 -18.54 -2.92
CA GLU A 80 5.32 -18.17 -1.77
C GLU A 80 4.67 -17.07 -0.93
N VAL A 81 3.99 -16.09 -1.55
CA VAL A 81 3.18 -15.10 -0.80
C VAL A 81 2.10 -15.80 0.00
N LEU A 82 1.31 -16.68 -0.63
CA LEU A 82 0.23 -17.41 0.04
C LEU A 82 0.76 -18.26 1.20
N SER A 83 1.89 -18.95 0.99
CA SER A 83 2.55 -19.74 2.02
C SER A 83 3.07 -18.86 3.17
N GLY A 84 3.61 -17.68 2.86
CA GLY A 84 4.05 -16.70 3.84
C GLY A 84 2.90 -16.19 4.71
N LEU A 85 1.72 -15.97 4.13
CA LEU A 85 0.53 -15.50 4.85
C LEU A 85 0.06 -16.48 5.93
N ASP A 86 0.38 -17.77 5.83
CA ASP A 86 0.05 -18.75 6.88
C ASP A 86 0.82 -18.48 8.18
N TYR A 87 2.02 -17.89 8.11
CA TYR A 87 2.88 -17.57 9.26
C TYR A 87 2.64 -16.17 9.85
N VAL A 88 1.87 -15.32 9.18
CA VAL A 88 1.53 -13.97 9.65
C VAL A 88 0.59 -14.04 10.85
N GLU A 89 0.80 -13.21 11.87
CA GLU A 89 -0.13 -13.12 13.01
C GLU A 89 -1.47 -12.50 12.59
N ASP A 90 -2.59 -13.01 13.13
CA ASP A 90 -3.93 -12.47 12.87
C ASP A 90 -4.00 -10.97 13.27
N GLY A 91 -4.81 -10.18 12.57
CA GLY A 91 -4.95 -8.74 12.83
C GLY A 91 -3.77 -7.87 12.36
N SER A 92 -2.76 -8.45 11.70
CA SER A 92 -1.54 -7.74 11.33
C SER A 92 -1.63 -6.99 10.00
N LEU A 93 -0.74 -6.00 9.84
CA LEU A 93 -0.45 -5.37 8.56
C LEU A 93 0.52 -6.22 7.73
N VAL A 94 0.14 -6.52 6.50
CA VAL A 94 1.00 -7.17 5.51
C VAL A 94 1.13 -6.28 4.28
N VAL A 95 2.36 -6.03 3.88
CA VAL A 95 2.70 -5.33 2.65
C VAL A 95 3.29 -6.32 1.66
N VAL A 96 2.72 -6.41 0.46
CA VAL A 96 3.27 -7.18 -0.65
C VAL A 96 3.75 -6.21 -1.72
N GLY A 97 5.06 -6.14 -1.90
CA GLY A 97 5.69 -5.30 -2.89
C GLY A 97 5.87 -6.00 -4.24
N SER A 98 6.02 -5.21 -5.29
CA SER A 98 6.28 -5.67 -6.66
C SER A 98 5.30 -6.75 -7.16
N LEU A 99 4.00 -6.61 -6.82
CA LEU A 99 2.96 -7.59 -7.16
C LEU A 99 2.94 -7.96 -8.66
N ASN A 100 3.19 -6.99 -9.54
CA ASN A 100 3.23 -7.17 -10.98
C ASN A 100 4.28 -8.19 -11.45
N VAL A 101 5.37 -8.38 -10.70
CA VAL A 101 6.45 -9.34 -11.01
C VAL A 101 6.09 -10.75 -10.55
N LEU A 102 5.15 -10.90 -9.61
CA LEU A 102 4.74 -12.20 -9.07
C LEU A 102 3.71 -12.92 -9.96
N GLU A 103 3.34 -12.32 -11.09
CA GLU A 103 2.38 -12.84 -12.08
C GLU A 103 1.11 -13.43 -11.45
N PRO A 104 0.36 -12.64 -10.64
CA PRO A 104 -0.80 -13.17 -9.96
C PRO A 104 -1.86 -13.68 -10.94
N SER A 105 -2.54 -14.77 -10.60
CA SER A 105 -3.80 -15.11 -11.25
C SER A 105 -4.98 -14.50 -10.50
N LYS A 106 -6.13 -14.37 -11.17
CA LYS A 106 -7.41 -14.06 -10.50
C LYS A 106 -7.68 -15.00 -9.31
N GLY A 107 -7.33 -16.27 -9.44
CA GLY A 107 -7.49 -17.26 -8.37
C GLY A 107 -6.65 -16.92 -7.13
N ASP A 108 -5.44 -16.41 -7.33
CA ASP A 108 -4.53 -16.08 -6.24
C ASP A 108 -4.98 -14.86 -5.46
N ILE A 109 -5.39 -13.79 -6.14
CA ILE A 109 -5.92 -12.58 -5.49
C ILE A 109 -7.18 -12.91 -4.65
N LEU A 110 -8.07 -13.76 -5.16
CA LEU A 110 -9.25 -14.20 -4.42
C LEU A 110 -8.90 -15.08 -3.21
N LYS A 111 -7.85 -15.91 -3.31
CA LYS A 111 -7.33 -16.67 -2.16
C LYS A 111 -6.75 -15.73 -1.11
N VAL A 112 -5.96 -14.72 -1.52
CA VAL A 112 -5.43 -13.72 -0.60
C VAL A 112 -6.56 -12.98 0.11
N LYS A 113 -7.59 -12.51 -0.61
CA LYS A 113 -8.75 -11.86 0.01
C LYS A 113 -9.41 -12.76 1.07
N ARG A 114 -9.59 -14.04 0.75
CA ARG A 114 -10.17 -15.01 1.69
C ARG A 114 -9.31 -15.17 2.95
N ILE A 115 -7.99 -15.21 2.80
CA ILE A 115 -7.06 -15.30 3.93
C ILE A 115 -7.12 -14.02 4.76
N ALA A 116 -7.09 -12.85 4.12
CA ALA A 116 -7.21 -11.55 4.78
C ALA A 116 -8.51 -11.46 5.59
N ASP A 117 -9.65 -11.82 5.00
CA ASP A 117 -10.94 -11.85 5.70
C ASP A 117 -10.98 -12.84 6.87
N ARG A 118 -10.32 -13.99 6.73
CA ARG A 118 -10.30 -15.04 7.78
C ARG A 118 -9.41 -14.65 8.96
N LYS A 119 -8.23 -14.11 8.68
CA LYS A 119 -7.20 -13.76 9.67
C LYS A 119 -7.29 -12.30 10.14
N GLY A 120 -8.23 -11.53 9.60
CA GLY A 120 -8.36 -10.11 9.91
C GLY A 120 -7.17 -9.27 9.48
N LEU A 121 -6.53 -9.58 8.35
CA LEU A 121 -5.31 -8.88 7.93
C LEU A 121 -5.63 -7.54 7.26
N TYR A 122 -4.77 -6.55 7.49
CA TYR A 122 -4.72 -5.33 6.71
C TYR A 122 -3.72 -5.57 5.58
N MET A 123 -4.17 -5.69 4.33
CA MET A 123 -3.29 -6.02 3.22
C MET A 123 -3.04 -4.79 2.36
N MET A 124 -1.77 -4.45 2.14
CA MET A 124 -1.36 -3.45 1.16
C MET A 124 -0.54 -4.12 0.05
N PHE A 125 -0.89 -3.85 -1.20
CA PHE A 125 -0.13 -4.26 -2.36
C PHE A 125 0.45 -3.05 -3.05
N VAL A 126 1.75 -3.06 -3.30
CA VAL A 126 2.43 -1.95 -3.98
C VAL A 126 3.00 -2.45 -5.30
N VAL A 127 2.69 -1.71 -6.36
CA VAL A 127 3.24 -1.91 -7.70
C VAL A 127 4.01 -0.66 -8.07
N GLU A 128 5.23 -0.82 -8.56
CA GLU A 128 6.00 0.27 -9.16
C GLU A 128 5.83 0.23 -10.68
N GLU A 129 5.31 1.31 -11.25
CA GLU A 129 5.09 1.44 -12.70
C GLU A 129 5.53 2.84 -13.17
N PRO A 130 6.80 3.00 -13.57
CA PRO A 130 7.31 4.27 -14.06
C PRO A 130 6.74 4.70 -15.40
N SER A 131 6.18 3.77 -16.18
CA SER A 131 5.64 4.02 -17.52
C SER A 131 4.11 4.03 -17.53
N LEU A 132 3.49 4.42 -16.41
CA LEU A 132 2.05 4.44 -16.22
C LEU A 132 1.37 5.38 -17.22
N ASN A 133 0.35 4.90 -17.92
CA ASN A 133 -0.46 5.76 -18.79
C ASN A 133 -1.43 6.62 -17.96
N GLU A 134 -1.05 7.88 -17.72
CA GLU A 134 -1.84 8.84 -16.94
C GLU A 134 -3.22 9.16 -17.52
N LEU A 135 -3.39 9.00 -18.83
CA LEU A 135 -4.67 9.29 -19.49
C LEU A 135 -5.71 8.19 -19.30
N ASP A 136 -5.29 7.00 -18.83
CA ASP A 136 -6.18 5.85 -18.63
C ASP A 136 -5.82 5.03 -17.39
N LEU A 137 -5.81 5.70 -16.23
CA LEU A 137 -5.48 5.07 -14.94
C LEU A 137 -6.38 3.89 -14.58
N LEU A 138 -7.64 3.87 -15.03
CA LEU A 138 -8.58 2.79 -14.72
C LEU A 138 -8.21 1.51 -15.48
N SER A 139 -7.83 1.60 -16.76
CA SER A 139 -7.34 0.45 -17.50
C SER A 139 -5.98 -0.01 -16.99
N GLU A 140 -5.10 0.92 -16.61
CA GLU A 140 -3.82 0.58 -16.00
C GLU A 140 -4.00 -0.15 -14.66
N ALA A 141 -4.92 0.29 -13.80
CA ALA A 141 -5.25 -0.42 -12.56
C ALA A 141 -5.77 -1.85 -12.83
N LYS A 142 -6.58 -2.04 -13.87
CA LYS A 142 -7.03 -3.39 -14.29
C LYS A 142 -5.86 -4.26 -14.76
N ARG A 143 -4.92 -3.69 -15.52
CA ARG A 143 -3.71 -4.38 -15.99
C ARG A 143 -2.83 -4.82 -14.83
N LEU A 144 -2.64 -3.95 -13.83
CA LEU A 144 -1.70 -4.18 -12.73
C LEU A 144 -2.29 -5.04 -11.59
N PHE A 145 -3.60 -4.97 -11.34
CA PHE A 145 -4.24 -5.68 -10.22
C PHE A 145 -5.16 -6.84 -10.62
N ILE A 146 -5.40 -7.08 -11.93
CA ILE A 146 -6.15 -8.20 -12.55
C ILE A 146 -7.64 -8.29 -12.17
N VAL A 147 -7.99 -8.05 -10.91
CA VAL A 147 -9.34 -7.91 -10.37
C VAL A 147 -9.37 -6.73 -9.38
N PRO A 148 -9.29 -5.48 -9.88
CA PRO A 148 -9.26 -4.29 -9.03
C PRO A 148 -10.48 -4.15 -8.11
N GLU A 149 -11.60 -4.82 -8.42
CA GLU A 149 -12.81 -4.80 -7.61
C GLU A 149 -12.66 -5.47 -6.25
N VAL A 150 -11.65 -6.33 -6.07
CA VAL A 150 -11.35 -7.00 -4.80
C VAL A 150 -10.62 -6.05 -3.83
N PHE A 151 -10.09 -4.93 -4.33
CA PHE A 151 -9.43 -3.92 -3.52
C PHE A 151 -10.45 -2.86 -3.09
N GLU A 152 -10.56 -2.62 -1.80
CA GLU A 152 -11.46 -1.60 -1.26
C GLU A 152 -10.92 -0.18 -1.49
N GLN A 153 -9.59 -0.05 -1.57
CA GLN A 153 -8.91 1.19 -1.92
C GLN A 153 -7.92 0.94 -3.07
N LEU A 154 -7.93 1.82 -4.07
CA LEU A 154 -6.96 1.82 -5.17
C LEU A 154 -6.44 3.23 -5.39
N LEU A 155 -5.13 3.38 -5.22
CA LEU A 155 -4.46 4.67 -5.21
C LEU A 155 -3.31 4.68 -6.22
N VAL A 156 -3.09 5.83 -6.86
CA VAL A 156 -1.87 6.13 -7.61
C VAL A 156 -1.12 7.21 -6.87
N LEU A 157 0.14 6.96 -6.55
CA LEU A 157 1.02 7.88 -5.84
C LEU A 157 2.15 8.34 -6.75
N ARG A 158 2.39 9.64 -6.74
CA ARG A 158 3.50 10.27 -7.45
C ARG A 158 4.17 11.30 -6.57
N ILE A 159 5.50 11.31 -6.56
CA ILE A 159 6.25 12.33 -5.84
C ILE A 159 6.98 13.22 -6.83
N SER A 160 6.72 14.51 -6.74
CA SER A 160 7.43 15.54 -7.48
C SER A 160 8.23 16.43 -6.54
N TYR A 161 9.37 16.93 -7.03
CA TYR A 161 10.18 17.91 -6.32
C TYR A 161 10.22 19.21 -7.13
N TYR A 162 9.69 20.29 -6.54
CA TYR A 162 9.64 21.59 -7.19
C TYR A 162 9.99 22.71 -6.21
N ARG A 163 11.00 23.51 -6.57
CA ARG A 163 11.48 24.68 -5.80
C ARG A 163 11.73 24.36 -4.31
N GLY A 164 12.48 23.29 -4.04
CA GLY A 164 12.86 22.97 -2.65
C GLY A 164 11.79 22.22 -1.86
N LYS A 165 10.65 21.86 -2.46
CA LYS A 165 9.55 21.20 -1.77
C LYS A 165 9.12 19.93 -2.50
N TYR A 166 8.97 18.86 -1.74
CA TYR A 166 8.34 17.63 -2.21
C TYR A 166 6.81 17.76 -2.16
N ARG A 167 6.15 17.26 -3.20
CA ARG A 167 4.69 17.16 -3.28
C ARG A 167 4.30 15.74 -3.66
N LEU A 168 3.36 15.20 -2.92
CA LEU A 168 2.70 13.95 -3.25
C LEU A 168 1.44 14.27 -4.04
N SER A 169 1.40 13.85 -5.29
CA SER A 169 0.17 13.80 -6.09
C SER A 169 -0.46 12.43 -5.89
N LEU A 170 -1.75 12.42 -5.57
CA LEU A 170 -2.54 11.24 -5.28
C LEU A 170 -3.74 11.19 -6.23
N SER A 171 -3.90 10.10 -6.97
CA SER A 171 -5.14 9.80 -7.68
C SER A 171 -5.88 8.65 -6.98
N VAL A 172 -7.09 8.91 -6.49
CA VAL A 172 -7.92 7.93 -5.81
C VAL A 172 -8.89 7.34 -6.82
N LEU A 173 -8.62 6.09 -7.24
CA LEU A 173 -9.42 5.38 -8.24
C LEU A 173 -10.59 4.64 -7.60
N ARG A 174 -10.40 4.20 -6.35
CA ARG A 174 -11.41 3.46 -5.58
C ARG A 174 -11.22 3.74 -4.10
N THR A 175 -12.34 3.85 -3.38
CA THR A 175 -12.37 3.96 -1.92
C THR A 175 -13.72 3.46 -1.40
N TYR A 176 -13.89 3.52 -0.08
CA TYR A 176 -15.11 3.09 0.59
C TYR A 176 -16.33 3.97 0.23
N PRO A 177 -17.55 3.40 0.24
CA PRO A 177 -18.78 4.15 -0.06
C PRO A 177 -19.03 5.37 0.85
N ASP A 178 -18.58 5.30 2.10
CA ASP A 178 -18.66 6.40 3.07
C ASP A 178 -17.61 7.50 2.85
N ASN A 179 -16.70 7.32 1.88
CA ASN A 179 -15.68 8.31 1.56
C ASN A 179 -15.52 8.59 0.05
N LEU A 180 -16.59 8.45 -0.74
CA LEU A 180 -16.56 8.71 -2.19
C LEU A 180 -16.13 10.14 -2.56
N ARG A 181 -16.24 11.10 -1.64
CA ARG A 181 -15.74 12.48 -1.83
C ARG A 181 -14.23 12.56 -2.08
N ALA A 182 -13.48 11.52 -1.70
CA ALA A 182 -12.04 11.44 -1.89
C ALA A 182 -11.65 10.96 -3.30
N LEU A 183 -12.59 10.54 -4.14
CA LEU A 183 -12.27 10.11 -5.51
C LEU A 183 -11.67 11.26 -6.35
N GLY A 184 -10.78 10.93 -7.26
CA GLY A 184 -10.11 11.90 -8.15
C GLY A 184 -8.71 12.28 -7.68
N GLU A 185 -8.24 13.45 -8.10
CA GLU A 185 -6.86 13.90 -7.91
C GLU A 185 -6.72 14.85 -6.72
N HIS A 186 -5.63 14.69 -5.98
CA HIS A 186 -5.30 15.48 -4.80
C HIS A 186 -3.80 15.76 -4.73
N GLU A 187 -3.45 16.91 -4.15
CA GLU A 187 -2.05 17.23 -3.82
C GLU A 187 -1.89 17.33 -2.31
N ILE A 188 -0.85 16.68 -1.80
CA ILE A 188 -0.45 16.70 -0.39
C ILE A 188 0.99 17.20 -0.32
N GLN A 189 1.23 18.23 0.49
CA GLN A 189 2.58 18.67 0.76
C GLN A 189 3.22 17.71 1.78
N ILE A 190 4.33 17.10 1.39
CA ILE A 190 5.05 16.14 2.23
C ILE A 190 6.37 16.75 2.70
N LYS A 191 6.76 16.43 3.94
CA LYS A 191 8.05 16.84 4.48
C LYS A 191 9.15 15.89 4.03
N GLU A 192 10.38 16.37 3.93
CA GLU A 192 11.53 15.58 3.44
C GLU A 192 11.83 14.39 4.35
N GLU A 193 11.56 14.50 5.66
CA GLU A 193 11.79 13.44 6.63
C GLU A 193 10.91 12.20 6.37
N ALA A 194 9.72 12.39 5.78
CA ALA A 194 8.84 11.28 5.38
C ALA A 194 9.34 10.53 4.14
N LEU A 195 10.34 11.07 3.43
CA LEU A 195 10.97 10.43 2.27
C LEU A 195 12.35 9.89 2.59
N PHE A 196 13.06 10.55 3.52
CA PHE A 196 14.41 10.19 3.93
C PHE A 196 14.51 10.10 5.46
N PRO A 197 13.86 9.11 6.09
CA PRO A 197 13.85 8.95 7.55
C PRO A 197 15.26 8.85 8.17
N SER A 198 16.27 8.40 7.42
CA SER A 198 17.67 8.31 7.86
C SER A 198 18.44 9.65 7.92
N ARG A 199 17.91 10.75 7.36
CA ARG A 199 18.58 12.07 7.37
C ARG A 199 18.24 12.96 8.57
N GLY A 200 17.23 12.60 9.36
CA GLY A 200 16.80 13.39 10.54
C GLY A 200 17.76 13.35 11.73
N GLY A 201 18.89 12.64 11.64
CA GLY A 201 19.83 12.40 12.74
C GLY A 201 21.23 13.00 12.58
N GLN A 202 21.52 13.75 11.51
CA GLN A 202 22.80 14.46 11.42
C GLN A 202 22.65 15.88 12.00
N PRO A 203 23.31 16.20 13.14
CA PRO A 203 23.45 17.59 13.53
C PRO A 203 24.20 18.32 12.43
N GLN A 204 23.66 19.47 12.01
CA GLN A 204 24.41 20.40 11.17
C GLN A 204 25.64 20.85 11.97
N GLU A 205 26.82 20.41 11.54
CA GLU A 205 28.10 21.02 11.94
C GLU A 205 28.30 22.37 11.23
#